data_AF-A0A9E0XE21-F1
#
_entry.id   AF-A0A9E0XE21-F1
#
_cell.length_a   1.000
_cell.length_b   1.000
_cell.length_c   1.000
_cell.angle_alpha   90.00
_cell.angle_beta   90.00
_cell.angle_gamma   90.00
#
_symmetry.space_group_name_H-M   'P 1'
#
loop_
_entity.id
_entity.type
_entity.pdbx_description
1 polymer ?
#
loop_
_entity_poly.entity_id
_entity_poly.type
_entity_poly.pdbx_seq_one_letter_code
_entity_poly.pdbx_strand_id
1 'polypeptide(L)' 'MNLLLLIVILLLLFGGGGFYLGGPVYGGSGLGLVLLIVLIIYLMGGFRGPRR' A
#
# COMPACT_ATOMS: atom_id res chain seq x y z
N MET A 1 -4.57 5.11 -16.53
CA MET A 1 -3.51 4.19 -16.04
C MET A 1 -4.18 2.95 -15.51
N ASN A 2 -3.86 1.77 -16.07
CA ASN A 2 -4.58 0.53 -15.78
C ASN A 2 -4.42 0.14 -14.29
N LEU A 3 -5.53 -0.19 -13.59
CA LEU A 3 -5.53 -0.48 -12.15
C LEU A 3 -4.57 -1.62 -11.80
N LEU A 4 -4.48 -2.62 -12.69
CA LEU A 4 -3.56 -3.74 -12.57
C LEU A 4 -2.09 -3.28 -12.55
N LEU A 5 -1.74 -2.29 -13.38
CA LEU A 5 -0.40 -1.72 -13.45
C LEU A 5 -0.06 -0.92 -12.18
N LEU A 6 -1.04 -0.19 -11.63
CA LEU A 6 -0.90 0.51 -10.35
C LEU A 6 -0.59 -0.48 -9.21
N ILE A 7 -1.34 -1.58 -9.12
CA ILE A 7 -1.16 -2.62 -8.10
C ILE A 7 0.22 -3.25 -8.20
N VAL A 8 0.70 -3.56 -9.42
CA VAL A 8 2.03 -4.12 -9.65
C VAL A 8 3.13 -3.15 -9.21
N ILE A 9 3.03 -1.86 -9.56
CA ILE A 9 3.99 -0.84 -9.13
C ILE A 9 4.05 -0.73 -7.61
N LEU A 10 2.90 -0.77 -6.94
CA LEU A 10 2.83 -0.72 -5.48
C LEU A 10 3.44 -1.96 -4.83
N LEU A 11 3.22 -3.15 -5.39
CA LEU A 11 3.84 -4.38 -4.91
C LEU A 11 5.37 -4.37 -5.13
N LEU A 12 5.87 -3.81 -6.23
CA LEU A 12 7.31 -3.66 -6.45
C LEU A 12 7.94 -2.59 -5.55
N LEU A 13 7.29 -1.43 -5.43
CA LEU A 13 7.79 -0.28 -4.66
C LEU A 13 7.71 -0.52 -3.15
N PHE A 14 6.69 -1.23 -2.68
CA PHE A 14 6.42 -1.43 -1.26
C PHE A 14 6.51 -2.90 -0.80
N GLY A 15 6.71 -3.88 -1.67
CA GLY A 15 6.56 -5.30 -1.32
C GLY A 15 7.56 -6.28 -1.96
N GLY A 16 8.48 -5.82 -2.83
CA GLY A 16 9.42 -6.68 -3.54
C GLY A 16 10.73 -6.87 -2.79
N GLY A 17 10.76 -7.69 -1.73
CA GLY A 17 12.02 -8.24 -1.18
C GLY A 17 12.21 -8.16 0.33
N GLY A 18 11.54 -7.25 1.05
CA GLY A 18 11.70 -7.08 2.50
C GLY A 18 10.64 -7.75 3.39
N PHE A 19 9.53 -8.22 2.81
CA PHE A 19 8.34 -8.63 3.57
C PHE A 19 8.22 -10.11 3.85
N TYR A 20 8.84 -10.96 3.03
CA TYR A 20 8.52 -12.37 3.03
C TYR A 20 9.44 -13.24 3.92
N LEU A 21 10.55 -12.70 4.45
CA LEU A 21 11.59 -13.53 5.09
C LEU A 21 12.32 -12.94 6.32
N GLY A 22 11.82 -11.88 6.98
CA GLY A 22 12.51 -11.39 8.20
C GLY A 22 12.24 -9.97 8.66
N GLY A 23 11.29 -9.25 8.05
CA GLY A 23 10.90 -7.92 8.49
C GLY A 23 11.97 -6.85 8.17
N PRO A 24 11.56 -5.65 7.74
CA PRO A 24 12.46 -4.51 7.62
C PRO A 24 12.84 -4.00 8.99
N VAL A 25 13.94 -4.55 9.48
CA VAL A 25 14.58 -4.08 10.72
C VAL A 25 15.00 -2.60 10.57
N TYR A 26 15.16 -2.08 9.34
CA TYR A 26 15.45 -0.67 9.10
C TYR A 26 14.69 -0.10 7.88
N GLY A 27 13.54 0.54 8.16
CA GLY A 27 13.10 1.74 7.42
C GLY A 27 12.09 1.59 6.28
N GLY A 28 11.78 0.38 5.81
CA GLY A 28 10.96 0.22 4.59
C GLY A 28 9.55 -0.39 4.78
N SER A 29 9.34 -1.27 5.76
CA SER A 29 8.09 -2.04 5.79
C SER A 29 6.91 -1.29 6.35
N GLY A 30 7.06 -0.74 7.55
CA GLY A 30 5.91 -0.33 8.34
C GLY A 30 5.09 0.70 7.58
N LEU A 31 5.77 1.72 7.03
CA LEU A 31 5.13 2.76 6.25
C LEU A 31 4.62 2.26 4.89
N GLY A 32 5.35 1.38 4.21
CA GLY A 32 4.92 0.82 2.92
C GLY A 32 3.61 0.03 3.03
N LEU A 33 3.48 -0.83 4.04
CA LEU A 33 2.22 -1.54 4.29
C LEU A 33 1.11 -0.60 4.72
N VAL A 34 1.40 0.34 5.62
CA VAL A 34 0.39 1.29 6.11
C VAL A 34 -0.18 2.09 4.94
N LEU A 35 0.67 2.60 4.04
CA LEU A 35 0.21 3.32 2.85
C LEU A 35 -0.57 2.42 1.89
N LEU A 36 -0.15 1.18 1.69
CA LEU A 36 -0.87 0.21 0.87
C LEU A 36 -2.26 -0.11 1.44
N ILE A 37 -2.37 -0.28 2.76
CA ILE A 37 -3.64 -0.51 3.45
C ILE A 37 -4.55 0.73 3.33
N VAL A 38 -4.03 1.94 3.57
CA VAL A 38 -4.78 3.19 3.43
C VAL A 38 -5.31 3.35 2.00
N LEU A 39 -4.49 3.03 1.00
CA LEU A 39 -4.90 3.10 -0.40
C LEU A 39 -6.00 2.09 -0.75
N ILE A 40 -5.90 0.86 -0.25
CA ILE A 40 -6.96 -0.16 -0.42
C ILE A 40 -8.27 0.33 0.19
N ILE A 41 -8.23 0.86 1.42
CA ILE A 41 -9.41 1.42 2.11
C ILE A 41 -10.02 2.58 1.31
N TYR A 42 -9.19 3.48 0.78
CA TYR A 42 -9.63 4.58 -0.08
C TYR A 42 -10.31 4.06 -1.36
N LEU A 43 -9.72 3.09 -2.05
CA LEU A 43 -10.27 2.50 -3.28
C LEU A 43 -11.57 1.72 -3.04
N MET A 44 -11.74 1.10 -1.88
CA MET A 44 -13.01 0.46 -1.46
C MET A 44 -14.10 1.48 -1.10
N GLY A 45 -13.85 2.78 -1.25
CA GLY A 45 -14.80 3.85 -1.00
C GLY A 45 -14.73 4.45 0.40
N GLY A 46 -13.68 4.16 1.17
CA GLY A 46 -13.37 4.80 2.45
C GLY A 46 -12.78 6.21 2.32
N PHE A 47 -12.78 6.96 3.42
CA PHE A 47 -12.44 8.39 3.53
C PHE A 47 -13.40 9.37 2.85
N ARG A 48 -14.70 9.05 2.79
CA ARG A 48 -15.74 10.03 2.42
C ARG A 48 -15.95 10.99 3.59
N GLY A 49 -15.58 12.25 3.41
CA GLY A 49 -15.82 13.31 4.40
C GLY A 49 -17.31 13.54 4.69
N PRO A 50 -17.66 14.32 5.72
CA PRO A 50 -19.05 14.62 6.04
C PRO A 50 -19.76 15.19 4.81
N ARG A 51 -20.75 14.46 4.30
CA ARG A 51 -21.59 14.89 3.19
C ARG A 51 -22.61 15.88 3.77
N ARG A 52 -22.32 17.18 3.69
CA ARG A 52 -23.30 18.25 3.88
C ARG A 52 -24.08 18.48 2.59
#